data_AF-A0A3B8R5V3-F1
#
_entry.id   AF-A0A3B8R5V3-F1
#
_cell.length_a   1.000
_cell.length_b   1.000
_cell.length_c   1.000
_cell.angle_alpha   90.00
_cell.angle_beta   90.00
_cell.angle_gamma   90.00
#
_symmetry.space_group_name_H-M   'P 1'
#
loop_
_entity.id
_entity.type
_entity.pdbx_description
1 polymer ?
#
loop_
_entity_poly.entity_id
_entity_poly.type
_entity_poly.pdbx_seq_one_letter_code
_entity_poly.pdbx_strand_id
1 'polypeptide(L)'
;MRPILLTLLILSACLAKAAPDPILTLLYNTDDLNFLESKSNNAALNATPNLSQDRARSLAADLNASLASADPEDPIYLAKRLANVGILQTYAGDLTEGDQSLRAALSYFNQNQSLFDARLPQLLSAIGINGFLREDYDAAEDHFRWSQNIQHRSDGLFTAEQTTNLNWLTRTYLITDQTDAADIAQRYVLSIAEKVLPAGSPALSQVKVGIGAYLGQRAKTIPPFAEDLDRLLRQTLFNDAIDLLDQAILETTTAEGPYSGNLIDVLETKARVYSWRGSSRQLQEQALEQILTVVQNQTVVNAETLTQAWMALADGYILTGNRKALTAYRSAWLAANPASPPIEDGALVAEAEALDDPQPKSSSVPTTNLTDPVLLWPDAYQPIYFSAVDGPDSTASDTEYAVDLRFRISTEGRARRIKVLNENVPNREVRWTRTMVLNSRFRPALRNGIPEEVDFSLRQVFIPRPDKAAAIDANRSTTDASETDLGPTPEAPPVGE
;
A
#
# COMPACT_ATOMS: atom_id res chain seq x y z
N MET A 1 16.51 -6.17 18.41
CA MET A 1 15.93 -7.47 18.00
C MET A 1 14.83 -7.18 16.99
N ARG A 2 15.06 -7.47 15.70
CA ARG A 2 14.04 -7.34 14.65
C ARG A 2 13.61 -8.77 14.26
N PRO A 3 12.35 -9.17 14.44
CA PRO A 3 11.87 -10.41 13.86
C PRO A 3 11.68 -10.23 12.34
N ILE A 4 12.02 -11.29 11.63
CA ILE A 4 11.94 -11.47 10.18
C ILE A 4 10.49 -11.79 9.79
N LEU A 5 10.12 -11.45 8.55
CA LEU A 5 8.89 -11.83 7.82
C LEU A 5 7.59 -11.18 8.30
N LEU A 6 7.27 -10.02 7.71
CA LEU A 6 6.05 -9.82 6.93
C LEU A 6 6.18 -8.49 6.18
N THR A 7 6.31 -8.52 4.85
CA THR A 7 6.04 -7.36 3.99
C THR A 7 4.55 -7.10 4.06
N LEU A 8 4.16 -6.42 5.12
CA LEU A 8 2.79 -6.28 5.53
C LEU A 8 2.17 -5.11 4.76
N LEU A 9 1.25 -5.46 3.86
CA LEU A 9 0.56 -4.57 2.94
C LEU A 9 -0.20 -3.48 3.72
N ILE A 10 0.36 -2.27 3.76
CA ILE A 10 -0.45 -1.07 3.89
C ILE A 10 -1.09 -0.84 2.52
N LEU A 11 -2.28 -1.43 2.31
CA LEU A 11 -3.08 -1.26 1.09
C LEU A 11 -3.62 0.18 1.03
N SER A 12 -2.83 1.12 0.53
CA SER A 12 -3.33 2.40 0.00
C SER A 12 -3.83 2.20 -1.43
N ALA A 13 -4.72 3.07 -1.92
CA ALA A 13 -5.21 3.11 -3.31
C ALA A 13 -4.11 3.32 -4.39
N CYS A 14 -2.83 3.40 -4.00
CA CYS A 14 -1.66 3.29 -4.88
C CYS A 14 -1.25 1.83 -5.20
N LEU A 15 -2.18 0.88 -5.08
CA LEU A 15 -2.05 -0.52 -5.47
C LEU A 15 -1.89 -0.66 -6.99
N ALA A 16 -0.66 -0.52 -7.46
CA ALA A 16 -0.20 -1.00 -8.78
C ALA A 16 1.33 -1.16 -8.85
N LYS A 17 2.10 -0.46 -8.01
CA LYS A 17 3.57 -0.63 -7.97
C LYS A 17 3.97 -1.64 -6.91
N ALA A 18 3.90 -2.93 -7.25
CA ALA A 18 4.61 -3.93 -6.47
C ALA A 18 6.12 -3.68 -6.63
N ALA A 19 6.82 -3.36 -5.55
CA ALA A 19 8.28 -3.29 -5.58
C ALA A 19 8.83 -4.68 -5.92
N PRO A 20 9.81 -4.80 -6.83
CA PRO A 20 10.33 -6.10 -7.24
C PRO A 20 11.20 -6.75 -6.16
N ASP A 21 11.59 -6.03 -5.11
CA ASP A 21 12.48 -6.48 -4.01
C ASP A 21 12.22 -7.91 -3.48
N PRO A 22 10.96 -8.38 -3.29
CA PRO A 22 10.72 -9.74 -2.82
C PRO A 22 11.26 -10.83 -3.73
N ILE A 23 11.42 -10.57 -5.03
CA ILE A 23 11.94 -11.58 -5.97
C ILE A 23 13.38 -11.98 -5.67
N LEU A 24 14.18 -11.10 -5.04
CA LEU A 24 15.56 -11.42 -4.69
C LEU A 24 15.67 -12.48 -3.59
N THR A 25 14.62 -12.70 -2.80
CA THR A 25 14.56 -13.82 -1.84
C THR A 25 14.46 -15.18 -2.52
N LEU A 26 14.17 -15.20 -3.82
CA LEU A 26 14.08 -16.40 -4.65
C LEU A 26 15.38 -16.71 -5.39
N LEU A 27 16.50 -16.02 -5.10
CA LEU A 27 17.80 -16.38 -5.66
C LEU A 27 18.25 -17.77 -5.16
N TYR A 28 18.68 -18.62 -6.09
CA TYR A 28 19.30 -19.90 -5.79
C TYR A 28 20.74 -19.67 -5.31
N ASN A 29 21.15 -20.43 -4.30
CA ASN A 29 22.56 -20.47 -3.90
C ASN A 29 23.39 -21.16 -5.02
N THR A 30 24.30 -20.39 -5.61
CA THR A 30 25.23 -20.76 -6.67
C THR A 30 26.54 -20.02 -6.45
N ASP A 31 27.67 -20.58 -6.89
CA ASP A 31 28.99 -20.03 -6.57
C ASP A 31 29.18 -18.55 -6.99
N ASP A 32 28.55 -18.17 -8.10
CA ASP A 32 28.59 -16.81 -8.64
C ASP A 32 27.96 -15.75 -7.72
N LEU A 33 27.13 -16.18 -6.76
CA LEU A 33 26.36 -15.31 -5.87
C LEU A 33 26.77 -15.41 -4.40
N ASN A 34 27.78 -16.23 -4.06
CA ASN A 34 28.27 -16.41 -2.68
C ASN A 34 28.67 -15.08 -2.00
N PHE A 35 29.06 -14.07 -2.78
CA PHE A 35 29.39 -12.74 -2.25
C PHE A 35 28.17 -12.00 -1.67
N LEU A 36 26.96 -12.28 -2.15
CA LEU A 36 25.71 -11.73 -1.61
C LEU A 36 25.41 -12.32 -0.23
N GLU A 37 25.75 -13.59 -0.01
CA GLU A 37 25.57 -14.27 1.29
C GLU A 37 26.59 -13.78 2.35
N SER A 38 27.84 -13.55 1.97
CA SER A 38 28.89 -13.13 2.92
C SER A 38 28.65 -11.75 3.58
N LYS A 39 27.82 -10.89 2.97
CA LYS A 39 27.35 -9.63 3.58
C LYS A 39 26.10 -9.78 4.46
N SER A 40 25.44 -10.94 4.43
CA SER A 40 24.21 -11.25 5.18
C SER A 40 24.46 -11.99 6.51
N ASN A 41 25.73 -12.24 6.87
CA ASN A 41 26.13 -12.98 8.08
C ASN A 41 25.78 -12.33 9.44
N ASN A 42 24.99 -11.25 9.45
CA ASN A 42 24.29 -10.79 10.65
C ASN A 42 22.81 -11.20 10.58
N ALA A 43 22.56 -12.47 10.89
CA ALA A 43 21.30 -13.03 11.40
C ALA A 43 20.00 -12.68 10.65
N ALA A 44 19.76 -13.32 9.50
CA ALA A 44 18.42 -13.68 8.99
C ALA A 44 18.54 -14.51 7.71
N LEU A 45 18.08 -15.77 7.70
CA LEU A 45 18.04 -16.67 6.53
C LEU A 45 17.16 -16.17 5.35
N ASN A 46 16.57 -14.98 5.43
CA ASN A 46 15.64 -14.41 4.44
C ASN A 46 15.79 -12.88 4.28
N ALA A 47 16.98 -12.31 4.55
CA ALA A 47 17.20 -10.89 4.32
C ALA A 47 17.28 -10.61 2.80
N THR A 48 16.45 -9.70 2.30
CA THR A 48 16.54 -9.23 0.92
C THR A 48 17.95 -8.66 0.68
N PRO A 49 18.69 -9.16 -0.31
CA PRO A 49 20.00 -8.62 -0.66
C PRO A 49 19.90 -7.11 -0.93
N ASN A 50 20.73 -6.30 -0.28
CA ASN A 50 20.81 -4.87 -0.56
C ASN A 50 21.58 -4.67 -1.89
N LEU A 51 20.85 -4.71 -3.00
CA LEU A 51 21.35 -4.70 -4.36
C LEU A 51 20.63 -3.59 -5.15
N SER A 52 21.38 -2.67 -5.77
CA SER A 52 20.75 -1.67 -6.65
C SER A 52 20.30 -2.31 -7.97
N GLN A 53 19.27 -1.76 -8.60
CA GLN A 53 18.76 -2.26 -9.90
C GLN A 53 19.84 -2.25 -10.99
N ASP A 54 20.68 -1.21 -11.06
CA ASP A 54 21.80 -1.16 -12.01
C ASP A 54 22.82 -2.26 -11.76
N ARG A 55 23.12 -2.54 -10.48
CA ARG A 55 24.05 -3.61 -10.12
C ARG A 55 23.46 -4.98 -10.43
N ALA A 56 22.16 -5.17 -10.21
CA ALA A 56 21.46 -6.39 -10.58
C ALA A 56 21.48 -6.62 -12.10
N ARG A 57 21.26 -5.57 -12.90
CA ARG A 57 21.36 -5.63 -14.36
C ARG A 57 22.77 -6.04 -14.83
N SER A 58 23.80 -5.41 -14.29
CA SER A 58 25.19 -5.79 -14.60
C SER A 58 25.48 -7.24 -14.21
N LEU A 59 25.06 -7.66 -13.02
CA LEU A 59 25.27 -9.02 -12.52
C LEU A 59 24.55 -10.06 -13.40
N ALA A 60 23.33 -9.77 -13.85
CA ALA A 60 22.61 -10.63 -14.76
C ALA A 60 23.33 -10.77 -16.10
N ALA A 61 23.86 -9.67 -16.65
CA ALA A 61 24.62 -9.68 -17.90
C ALA A 61 25.91 -10.51 -17.78
N ASP A 62 26.69 -10.30 -16.71
CA ASP A 62 27.92 -11.04 -16.44
C ASP A 62 27.64 -12.54 -16.28
N LEU A 63 26.60 -12.89 -15.53
CA LEU A 63 26.21 -14.28 -15.28
C LEU A 63 25.71 -14.94 -16.57
N ASN A 64 24.89 -14.25 -17.37
CA ASN A 64 24.43 -14.74 -18.67
C ASN A 64 25.58 -14.96 -19.68
N ALA A 65 26.54 -14.03 -19.73
CA ALA A 65 27.72 -14.17 -20.59
C ALA A 65 28.57 -15.39 -20.20
N SER A 66 28.74 -15.64 -18.89
CA SER A 66 29.50 -16.79 -18.42
C SER A 66 28.85 -18.13 -18.80
N LEU A 67 27.51 -18.18 -18.89
CA LEU A 67 26.75 -19.37 -19.29
C LEU A 67 26.98 -19.76 -20.75
N ALA A 68 27.22 -18.79 -21.64
CA ALA A 68 27.50 -19.05 -23.06
C ALA A 68 28.85 -19.73 -23.31
N SER A 69 29.74 -19.75 -22.31
CA SER A 69 31.11 -20.29 -22.42
C SER A 69 31.33 -21.59 -21.64
N ALA A 70 30.33 -22.04 -20.88
CA ALA A 70 30.42 -23.24 -20.05
C ALA A 70 29.84 -24.46 -20.78
N ASP A 71 30.59 -25.56 -20.84
CA ASP A 71 30.03 -26.88 -21.15
C ASP A 71 29.30 -27.39 -19.90
N PRO A 72 27.98 -27.61 -19.94
CA PRO A 72 27.23 -27.91 -18.73
C PRO A 72 27.39 -29.38 -18.32
N GLU A 73 28.23 -29.63 -17.31
CA GLU A 73 28.32 -30.97 -16.68
C GLU A 73 27.07 -31.31 -15.84
N ASP A 74 26.35 -30.31 -15.31
CA ASP A 74 25.11 -30.49 -14.54
C ASP A 74 23.96 -29.58 -15.06
N PRO A 75 22.95 -30.16 -15.74
CA PRO A 75 21.77 -29.44 -16.23
C PRO A 75 20.97 -28.72 -15.14
N ILE A 76 20.98 -29.21 -13.90
CA ILE A 76 20.23 -28.59 -12.79
C ILE A 76 20.98 -27.39 -12.24
N TYR A 77 22.30 -27.47 -12.16
CA TYR A 77 23.11 -26.31 -11.82
C TYR A 77 22.96 -25.21 -12.88
N LEU A 78 22.97 -25.57 -14.16
CA LEU A 78 22.66 -24.65 -15.27
C LEU A 78 21.28 -23.99 -15.11
N ALA A 79 20.25 -24.77 -14.81
CA ALA A 79 18.90 -24.26 -14.60
C ALA A 79 18.83 -23.23 -13.45
N LYS A 80 19.49 -23.49 -12.32
CA LYS A 80 19.57 -22.56 -11.19
C LYS A 80 20.26 -21.25 -11.56
N ARG A 81 21.36 -21.32 -12.31
CA ARG A 81 22.09 -20.13 -12.78
C ARG A 81 21.22 -19.29 -13.73
N LEU A 82 20.53 -19.92 -14.69
CA LEU A 82 19.57 -19.24 -15.56
C LEU A 82 18.40 -18.62 -14.79
N ALA A 83 17.90 -19.31 -13.76
CA ALA A 83 16.87 -18.76 -12.89
C ALA A 83 17.37 -17.48 -12.17
N ASN A 84 18.61 -17.49 -11.68
CA ASN A 84 19.23 -16.31 -11.08
C ASN A 84 19.39 -15.15 -12.08
N VAL A 85 19.77 -15.41 -13.34
CA VAL A 85 19.77 -14.38 -14.41
C VAL A 85 18.38 -13.76 -14.52
N GLY A 86 17.35 -14.59 -14.65
CA GLY A 86 15.98 -14.13 -14.83
C GLY A 86 15.42 -13.36 -13.64
N ILE A 87 15.74 -13.77 -12.41
CA ILE A 87 15.37 -13.07 -11.17
C ILE A 87 16.02 -11.68 -11.13
N LEU A 88 17.31 -11.57 -11.44
CA LEU A 88 18.05 -10.31 -11.44
C LEU A 88 17.57 -9.35 -12.53
N GLN A 89 17.27 -9.85 -13.73
CA GLN A 89 16.66 -9.09 -14.83
C GLN A 89 15.28 -8.56 -14.43
N THR A 90 14.44 -9.43 -13.88
CA THR A 90 13.11 -9.04 -13.38
C THR A 90 13.21 -7.97 -12.30
N TYR A 91 14.16 -8.12 -11.37
CA TYR A 91 14.43 -7.13 -10.32
C TYR A 91 14.85 -5.76 -10.88
N ALA A 92 15.68 -5.77 -11.91
CA ALA A 92 16.15 -4.57 -12.58
C ALA A 92 15.08 -3.88 -13.43
N GLY A 93 13.95 -4.55 -13.72
CA GLY A 93 12.89 -4.06 -14.60
C GLY A 93 12.98 -4.55 -16.05
N ASP A 94 13.94 -5.43 -16.37
CA ASP A 94 14.14 -6.02 -17.70
C ASP A 94 13.21 -7.25 -17.83
N LEU A 95 11.89 -7.00 -17.84
CA LEU A 95 10.88 -8.03 -17.61
C LEU A 95 10.80 -9.09 -18.73
N THR A 96 10.99 -8.68 -19.99
CA THR A 96 10.93 -9.59 -21.15
C THR A 96 12.11 -10.55 -21.15
N GLU A 97 13.32 -10.03 -20.95
CA GLU A 97 14.55 -10.81 -20.82
C GLU A 97 14.49 -11.72 -19.59
N GLY A 98 13.94 -11.21 -18.49
CA GLY A 98 13.69 -11.97 -17.26
C GLY A 98 12.84 -13.22 -17.52
N ASP A 99 11.69 -13.06 -18.20
CA ASP A 99 10.81 -14.18 -18.56
C ASP A 99 11.51 -15.19 -19.47
N GLN A 100 12.27 -14.73 -20.47
CA GLN A 100 13.03 -15.62 -21.36
C GLN A 100 14.02 -16.49 -20.57
N SER A 101 14.79 -15.88 -19.67
CA SER A 101 15.76 -16.59 -18.82
C SER A 101 15.08 -17.56 -17.86
N LEU A 102 13.95 -17.17 -17.24
CA LEU A 102 13.19 -18.02 -16.32
C LEU A 102 12.54 -19.21 -17.04
N ARG A 103 11.97 -19.01 -18.23
CA ARG A 103 11.40 -20.10 -19.04
C ARG A 103 12.48 -21.03 -19.56
N ALA A 104 13.66 -20.51 -19.91
CA ALA A 104 14.81 -21.35 -20.24
C ALA A 104 15.22 -22.22 -19.04
N ALA A 105 15.32 -21.65 -17.83
CA ALA A 105 15.57 -22.42 -16.60
C ALA A 105 14.51 -23.51 -16.38
N LEU A 106 13.22 -23.19 -16.54
CA LEU A 106 12.12 -24.14 -16.38
C LEU A 106 12.21 -25.30 -17.38
N SER A 107 12.63 -25.02 -18.62
CA SER A 107 12.84 -26.07 -19.62
C SER A 107 13.91 -27.08 -19.21
N TYR A 108 15.02 -26.62 -18.62
CA TYR A 108 16.09 -27.49 -18.10
C TYR A 108 15.65 -28.31 -16.88
N PHE A 109 14.86 -27.73 -15.97
CA PHE A 109 14.26 -28.49 -14.87
C PHE A 109 13.32 -29.59 -15.39
N ASN A 110 12.43 -29.26 -16.32
CA ASN A 110 11.42 -30.19 -16.84
C ASN A 110 12.00 -31.33 -17.70
N GLN A 111 13.14 -31.14 -18.37
CA GLN A 111 13.76 -32.20 -19.19
C GLN A 111 14.15 -33.45 -18.39
N ASN A 112 14.39 -33.31 -17.08
CA ASN A 112 14.95 -34.38 -16.25
C ASN A 112 14.14 -34.69 -14.99
N GLN A 113 12.97 -34.07 -14.78
CA GLN A 113 12.25 -34.13 -13.50
C GLN A 113 10.73 -34.22 -13.63
N SER A 114 10.08 -34.58 -12.53
CA SER A 114 8.63 -34.59 -12.40
C SER A 114 8.06 -33.15 -12.40
N LEU A 115 6.86 -32.96 -12.93
CA LEU A 115 6.08 -31.71 -12.83
C LEU A 115 5.79 -31.29 -11.37
N PHE A 116 6.08 -32.15 -10.39
CA PHE A 116 5.92 -31.88 -8.96
C PHE A 116 7.26 -31.94 -8.20
N ASP A 117 8.40 -31.69 -8.87
CA ASP A 117 9.69 -31.63 -8.18
C ASP A 117 9.73 -30.51 -7.14
N ALA A 118 10.12 -30.83 -5.91
CA ALA A 118 10.15 -29.90 -4.78
C ALA A 118 11.13 -28.72 -4.95
N ARG A 119 11.99 -28.74 -5.99
CA ARG A 119 12.90 -27.63 -6.32
C ARG A 119 12.28 -26.56 -7.23
N LEU A 120 11.15 -26.87 -7.89
CA LEU A 120 10.44 -25.96 -8.79
C LEU A 120 9.73 -24.78 -8.12
N PRO A 121 9.20 -24.84 -6.88
CA PRO A 121 8.42 -23.75 -6.31
C PRO A 121 9.10 -22.39 -6.38
N GLN A 122 10.40 -22.32 -6.09
CA GLN A 122 11.17 -21.07 -6.13
C GLN A 122 11.20 -20.45 -7.54
N LEU A 123 11.48 -21.25 -8.57
CA LEU A 123 11.44 -20.81 -9.97
C LEU A 123 10.04 -20.44 -10.44
N LEU A 124 9.03 -21.25 -10.12
CA LEU A 124 7.64 -20.98 -10.51
C LEU A 124 7.13 -19.69 -9.87
N SER A 125 7.49 -19.44 -8.61
CA SER A 125 7.16 -18.18 -7.94
C SER A 125 7.85 -16.98 -8.62
N ALA A 126 9.10 -17.13 -9.07
CA ALA A 126 9.81 -16.08 -9.80
C ALA A 126 9.15 -15.79 -11.16
N ILE A 127 8.72 -16.83 -11.89
CA ILE A 127 7.95 -16.67 -13.14
C ILE A 127 6.63 -15.96 -12.86
N GLY A 128 5.91 -16.36 -11.81
CA GLY A 128 4.66 -15.71 -11.41
C GLY A 128 4.84 -14.23 -11.10
N ILE A 129 5.92 -13.86 -10.38
CA ILE A 129 6.24 -12.45 -10.07
C ILE A 129 6.55 -11.68 -11.35
N ASN A 130 7.37 -12.24 -12.25
CA ASN A 130 7.66 -11.60 -13.53
C ASN A 130 6.38 -11.39 -14.36
N GLY A 131 5.51 -12.40 -14.46
CA GLY A 131 4.22 -12.31 -15.15
C GLY A 131 3.32 -11.23 -14.54
N PHE A 132 3.22 -11.17 -13.21
CA PHE A 132 2.45 -10.13 -12.52
C PHE A 132 2.97 -8.72 -12.85
N LEU A 133 4.30 -8.52 -12.84
CA LEU A 133 4.91 -7.22 -13.16
C LEU A 133 4.74 -6.84 -14.64
N ARG A 134 4.54 -7.82 -15.52
CA ARG A 134 4.20 -7.62 -16.94
C ARG A 134 2.71 -7.44 -17.18
N GLU A 135 1.89 -7.45 -16.13
CA GLU A 135 0.43 -7.40 -16.20
C GLU A 135 -0.20 -8.63 -16.89
N ASP A 136 0.56 -9.72 -17.03
CA ASP A 136 0.06 -11.03 -17.47
C ASP A 136 -0.46 -11.82 -16.27
N TYR A 137 -1.61 -11.38 -15.76
CA TYR A 137 -2.18 -11.86 -14.49
C TYR A 137 -2.64 -13.32 -14.55
N ASP A 138 -3.09 -13.79 -15.71
CA ASP A 138 -3.50 -15.19 -15.91
C ASP A 138 -2.29 -16.12 -15.78
N ALA A 139 -1.20 -15.83 -16.52
CA ALA A 139 0.02 -16.60 -16.40
C ALA A 139 0.63 -16.52 -14.99
N ALA A 140 0.52 -15.35 -14.34
CA ALA A 140 0.99 -15.18 -12.98
C ALA A 140 0.23 -16.10 -12.00
N GLU A 141 -1.10 -16.09 -12.05
CA GLU A 141 -1.95 -16.96 -11.23
C GLU A 141 -1.57 -18.44 -11.41
N ASP A 142 -1.49 -18.91 -12.66
CA ASP A 142 -1.20 -20.30 -12.97
C ASP A 142 0.12 -20.76 -12.34
N HIS A 143 1.18 -19.95 -12.44
CA HIS A 143 2.48 -20.30 -11.87
C HIS A 143 2.49 -20.24 -10.34
N PHE A 144 1.80 -19.28 -9.71
CA PHE A 144 1.68 -19.25 -8.25
C PHE A 144 0.88 -20.45 -7.73
N ARG A 145 -0.21 -20.84 -8.40
CA ARG A 145 -1.00 -22.02 -8.02
C ARG A 145 -0.26 -23.32 -8.25
N TRP A 146 0.53 -23.40 -9.32
CA TRP A 146 1.39 -24.56 -9.55
C TRP A 146 2.46 -24.67 -8.45
N SER A 147 3.15 -23.57 -8.14
CA SER A 147 4.11 -23.48 -7.03
C SER A 147 3.48 -23.95 -5.71
N GLN A 148 2.29 -23.43 -5.37
CA GLN A 148 1.55 -23.80 -4.18
C GLN A 148 1.17 -25.30 -4.16
N ASN A 149 0.72 -25.87 -5.28
CA ASN A 149 0.35 -27.29 -5.35
C ASN A 149 1.56 -28.20 -5.10
N ILE A 150 2.74 -27.82 -5.61
CA ILE A 150 3.98 -28.56 -5.29
C ILE A 150 4.28 -28.45 -3.79
N GLN A 151 4.26 -27.24 -3.22
CA GLN A 151 4.51 -27.02 -1.79
C GLN A 151 3.54 -27.82 -0.89
N HIS A 152 2.25 -27.88 -1.25
CA HIS A 152 1.28 -28.70 -0.53
C HIS A 152 1.64 -30.19 -0.51
N ARG A 153 2.27 -30.69 -1.58
CA ARG A 153 2.69 -32.09 -1.71
C ARG A 153 4.03 -32.37 -1.02
N SER A 154 4.98 -31.45 -1.11
CA SER A 154 6.32 -31.61 -0.53
C SER A 154 6.33 -31.34 0.97
N ASP A 155 5.70 -30.25 1.40
CA ASP A 155 5.89 -29.68 2.72
C ASP A 155 4.62 -29.77 3.59
N GLY A 156 3.48 -30.11 2.99
CA GLY A 156 2.17 -30.22 3.63
C GLY A 156 1.33 -28.93 3.53
N LEU A 157 0.17 -28.89 4.18
CA LEU A 157 -0.81 -27.79 4.02
C LEU A 157 -0.52 -26.53 4.85
N PHE A 158 0.43 -26.53 5.78
CA PHE A 158 0.59 -25.40 6.71
C PHE A 158 2.05 -25.09 6.95
N THR A 159 2.74 -24.60 5.91
CA THR A 159 4.16 -24.21 5.99
C THR A 159 4.35 -22.73 5.69
N ALA A 160 5.33 -22.11 6.34
CA ALA A 160 5.55 -20.67 6.24
C ALA A 160 5.91 -20.23 4.81
N GLU A 161 6.59 -21.08 4.06
CA GLU A 161 7.04 -20.85 2.68
C GLU A 161 5.88 -20.58 1.72
N GLN A 162 4.67 -21.07 2.03
CA GLN A 162 3.47 -20.87 1.22
C GLN A 162 2.92 -19.44 1.30
N THR A 163 3.22 -18.71 2.37
CA THR A 163 2.67 -17.36 2.60
C THR A 163 3.11 -16.37 1.53
N THR A 164 4.32 -16.54 0.97
CA THR A 164 4.82 -15.70 -0.13
C THR A 164 3.94 -15.83 -1.37
N ASN A 165 3.64 -17.05 -1.81
CA ASN A 165 2.78 -17.29 -2.97
C ASN A 165 1.35 -16.81 -2.73
N LEU A 166 0.81 -17.04 -1.54
CA LEU A 166 -0.53 -16.57 -1.17
C LEU A 166 -0.65 -15.04 -1.20
N ASN A 167 0.39 -14.32 -0.76
CA ASN A 167 0.41 -12.87 -0.82
C ASN A 167 0.45 -12.36 -2.27
N TRP A 168 1.15 -13.04 -3.17
CA TRP A 168 1.12 -12.71 -4.59
C TRP A 168 -0.21 -13.05 -5.26
N LEU A 169 -0.79 -14.22 -4.97
CA LEU A 169 -2.14 -14.57 -5.41
C LEU A 169 -3.17 -13.55 -4.95
N THR A 170 -3.09 -13.10 -3.69
CA THR A 170 -3.96 -12.04 -3.18
C THR A 170 -3.86 -10.79 -4.05
N ARG A 171 -2.66 -10.36 -4.45
CA ARG A 171 -2.48 -9.19 -5.32
C ARG A 171 -3.06 -9.40 -6.70
N THR A 172 -2.80 -10.57 -7.31
CA THR A 172 -3.37 -10.95 -8.60
C THR A 172 -4.89 -10.89 -8.54
N TYR A 173 -5.50 -11.53 -7.55
CA TYR A 173 -6.95 -11.55 -7.35
C TYR A 173 -7.56 -10.17 -7.11
N LEU A 174 -6.88 -9.27 -6.38
CA LEU A 174 -7.38 -7.91 -6.18
C LEU A 174 -7.37 -7.10 -7.48
N ILE A 175 -6.34 -7.26 -8.33
CA ILE A 175 -6.24 -6.53 -9.59
C ILE A 175 -7.24 -7.06 -10.63
N THR A 176 -7.49 -8.37 -10.63
CA THR A 176 -8.46 -9.01 -11.53
C THR A 176 -9.90 -9.01 -10.99
N ASP A 177 -10.17 -8.22 -9.93
CA ASP A 177 -11.49 -8.08 -9.28
C ASP A 177 -12.08 -9.39 -8.70
N GLN A 178 -11.23 -10.40 -8.48
CA GLN A 178 -11.59 -11.67 -7.83
C GLN A 178 -11.49 -11.56 -6.30
N THR A 179 -12.22 -10.61 -5.72
CA THR A 179 -12.01 -10.23 -4.32
C THR A 179 -12.29 -11.33 -3.30
N ASP A 180 -13.22 -12.26 -3.57
CA ASP A 180 -13.48 -13.42 -2.72
C ASP A 180 -12.26 -14.37 -2.64
N ALA A 181 -11.59 -14.59 -3.77
CA ALA A 181 -10.40 -15.43 -3.83
C ALA A 181 -9.23 -14.78 -3.07
N ALA A 182 -9.11 -13.45 -3.14
CA ALA A 182 -8.16 -12.69 -2.34
C ALA A 182 -8.42 -12.84 -0.83
N ASP A 183 -9.69 -12.71 -0.42
CA ASP A 183 -10.09 -12.83 0.99
C ASP A 183 -9.80 -14.24 1.52
N ILE A 184 -10.06 -15.29 0.73
CA ILE A 184 -9.71 -16.68 1.05
C ILE A 184 -8.19 -16.85 1.21
N ALA A 185 -7.40 -16.31 0.29
CA ALA A 185 -5.94 -16.41 0.34
C ALA A 185 -5.37 -15.77 1.63
N GLN A 186 -5.85 -14.58 2.01
CA GLN A 186 -5.40 -13.91 3.24
C GLN A 186 -5.84 -14.65 4.51
N ARG A 187 -7.06 -15.21 4.56
CA ARG A 187 -7.49 -16.06 5.69
C ARG A 187 -6.65 -17.33 5.79
N TYR A 188 -6.19 -17.87 4.66
CA TYR A 188 -5.27 -19.00 4.68
C TYR A 188 -3.88 -18.62 5.19
N VAL A 189 -3.37 -17.43 4.85
CA VAL A 189 -2.14 -16.89 5.46
C VAL A 189 -2.27 -16.80 6.98
N LEU A 190 -3.41 -16.32 7.51
CA LEU A 190 -3.68 -16.32 8.96
C LEU A 190 -3.61 -17.74 9.54
N SER A 191 -4.28 -18.69 8.89
CA SER A 191 -4.35 -20.08 9.35
C SER A 191 -2.98 -20.76 9.38
N ILE A 192 -2.10 -20.44 8.42
CA ILE A 192 -0.71 -20.90 8.42
C ILE A 192 0.04 -20.26 9.59
N ALA A 193 -0.07 -18.95 9.77
CA ALA A 193 0.62 -18.23 10.83
C ALA A 193 0.23 -18.74 12.23
N GLU A 194 -1.05 -18.98 12.48
CA GLU A 194 -1.54 -19.51 13.77
C GLU A 194 -1.03 -20.93 14.08
N LYS A 195 -0.66 -21.71 13.06
CA LYS A 195 -0.12 -23.06 13.23
C LYS A 195 1.40 -23.09 13.35
N VAL A 196 2.09 -22.21 12.64
CA VAL A 196 3.55 -22.20 12.57
C VAL A 196 4.17 -21.32 13.65
N LEU A 197 3.50 -20.23 14.03
CA LEU A 197 4.01 -19.27 15.03
C LEU A 197 3.46 -19.60 16.43
N PRO A 198 4.27 -19.44 17.50
CA PRO A 198 3.79 -19.63 18.86
C PRO A 198 2.63 -18.68 19.19
N ALA A 199 1.61 -19.20 19.88
CA ALA A 199 0.48 -18.39 20.35
C ALA A 199 0.97 -17.22 21.23
N GLY A 200 0.43 -16.02 20.98
CA GLY A 200 0.83 -14.79 21.68
C GLY A 200 2.24 -14.28 21.36
N SER A 201 2.93 -14.86 20.37
CA SER A 201 4.21 -14.32 19.93
C SER A 201 4.04 -12.98 19.19
N PRO A 202 4.99 -12.03 19.32
CA PRO A 202 4.95 -10.77 18.59
C PRO A 202 4.83 -10.93 17.07
N ALA A 203 5.42 -11.99 16.51
CA ALA A 203 5.33 -12.32 15.09
C ALA A 203 3.88 -12.66 14.68
N LEU A 204 3.18 -13.46 15.48
CA LEU A 204 1.78 -13.79 15.21
C LEU A 204 0.89 -12.55 15.35
N SER A 205 1.10 -11.74 16.39
CA SER A 205 0.36 -10.49 16.57
C SER A 205 0.56 -9.55 15.38
N GLN A 206 1.78 -9.44 14.84
CA GLN A 206 2.05 -8.66 13.62
C GLN A 206 1.24 -9.19 12.42
N VAL A 207 1.18 -10.51 12.21
CA VAL A 207 0.32 -11.09 11.15
C VAL A 207 -1.14 -10.70 11.32
N LYS A 208 -1.66 -10.80 12.54
CA LYS A 208 -3.05 -10.42 12.86
C LYS A 208 -3.31 -8.94 12.56
N VAL A 209 -2.38 -8.06 12.89
CA VAL A 209 -2.46 -6.62 12.56
C VAL A 209 -2.61 -6.44 11.05
N GLY A 210 -1.79 -7.13 10.27
CA GLY A 210 -1.83 -6.99 8.82
C GLY A 210 -3.07 -7.52 8.14
N ILE A 211 -3.53 -8.68 8.57
CA ILE A 211 -4.76 -9.26 8.04
C ILE A 211 -5.96 -8.43 8.50
N GLY A 212 -5.94 -7.90 9.73
CA GLY A 212 -6.93 -6.93 10.21
C GLY A 212 -6.96 -5.66 9.35
N ALA A 213 -5.80 -5.10 9.00
CA ALA A 213 -5.70 -3.94 8.11
C ALA A 213 -6.27 -4.25 6.71
N TYR A 214 -5.92 -5.41 6.15
CA TYR A 214 -6.43 -5.89 4.86
C TYR A 214 -7.95 -6.00 4.86
N LEU A 215 -8.54 -6.72 5.83
CA LEU A 215 -9.99 -6.92 5.92
C LEU A 215 -10.74 -5.59 6.12
N GLY A 216 -10.20 -4.68 6.93
CA GLY A 216 -10.75 -3.35 7.11
C GLY A 216 -10.74 -2.52 5.82
N GLN A 217 -9.67 -2.61 5.03
CA GLN A 217 -9.56 -1.97 3.72
C GLN A 217 -10.55 -2.58 2.72
N ARG A 218 -10.67 -3.92 2.67
CA ARG A 218 -11.67 -4.63 1.86
C ARG A 218 -13.08 -4.17 2.19
N ALA A 219 -13.42 -4.09 3.48
CA ALA A 219 -14.71 -3.59 3.93
C ALA A 219 -14.98 -2.12 3.52
N LYS A 220 -13.93 -1.28 3.48
CA LYS A 220 -14.04 0.12 3.01
C LYS A 220 -14.47 0.19 1.54
N THR A 221 -14.06 -0.75 0.67
CA THR A 221 -14.40 -0.69 -0.76
C THR A 221 -15.86 -1.03 -1.03
N ILE A 222 -16.51 -1.77 -0.12
CA ILE A 222 -17.92 -2.12 -0.26
C ILE A 222 -18.78 -0.93 0.19
N PRO A 223 -19.69 -0.41 -0.66
CA PRO A 223 -20.53 0.71 -0.30
C PRO A 223 -21.40 0.41 0.94
N PRO A 224 -21.59 1.39 1.86
CA PRO A 224 -22.50 1.20 3.00
C PRO A 224 -23.97 1.03 2.59
N PHE A 225 -24.30 1.39 1.35
CA PHE A 225 -25.63 1.27 0.74
C PHE A 225 -25.70 0.18 -0.34
N ALA A 226 -24.76 -0.76 -0.33
CA ALA A 226 -24.81 -1.93 -1.21
C ALA A 226 -26.01 -2.84 -0.87
N GLU A 227 -26.26 -3.81 -1.74
CA GLU A 227 -27.30 -4.83 -1.56
C GLU A 227 -27.08 -5.65 -0.28
N ASP A 228 -28.10 -6.40 0.16
CA ASP A 228 -28.12 -7.01 1.49
C ASP A 228 -26.95 -7.96 1.75
N LEU A 229 -26.54 -8.76 0.76
CA LEU A 229 -25.41 -9.69 0.88
C LEU A 229 -24.07 -8.95 1.01
N ASP A 230 -23.82 -7.97 0.17
CA ASP A 230 -22.62 -7.13 0.21
C ASP A 230 -22.54 -6.32 1.50
N ARG A 231 -23.67 -5.81 1.97
CA ARG A 231 -23.76 -5.09 3.25
C ARG A 231 -23.43 -6.02 4.43
N LEU A 232 -23.88 -7.27 4.38
CA LEU A 232 -23.53 -8.28 5.38
C LEU A 232 -22.02 -8.60 5.31
N LEU A 233 -21.47 -8.84 4.11
CA LEU A 233 -20.05 -9.09 3.90
C LEU A 233 -19.21 -7.92 4.46
N ARG A 234 -19.55 -6.68 4.12
CA ARG A 234 -18.93 -5.46 4.66
C ARG A 234 -18.90 -5.46 6.18
N GLN A 235 -20.02 -5.80 6.82
CA GLN A 235 -20.10 -5.84 8.28
C GLN A 235 -19.22 -6.96 8.87
N THR A 236 -19.23 -8.14 8.27
CA THR A 236 -18.38 -9.27 8.69
C THR A 236 -16.90 -8.93 8.57
N LEU A 237 -16.47 -8.38 7.45
CA LEU A 237 -15.08 -7.96 7.24
C LEU A 237 -14.62 -6.91 8.28
N PHE A 238 -15.47 -5.93 8.60
CA PHE A 238 -15.15 -4.97 9.67
C PHE A 238 -15.07 -5.62 11.04
N ASN A 239 -15.95 -6.57 11.35
CA ASN A 239 -15.92 -7.25 12.65
C ASN A 239 -14.67 -8.14 12.77
N ASP A 240 -14.39 -8.97 11.76
CA ASP A 240 -13.20 -9.83 11.73
C ASP A 240 -11.91 -9.01 11.83
N ALA A 241 -11.84 -7.86 11.15
CA ALA A 241 -10.72 -6.94 11.26
C ALA A 241 -10.51 -6.45 12.70
N ILE A 242 -11.58 -6.02 13.37
CA ILE A 242 -11.51 -5.52 14.75
C ILE A 242 -11.16 -6.64 15.72
N ASP A 243 -11.73 -7.84 15.57
CA ASP A 243 -11.46 -8.99 16.43
C ASP A 243 -9.97 -9.40 16.36
N LEU A 244 -9.37 -9.39 15.17
CA LEU A 244 -7.94 -9.64 14.99
C LEU A 244 -7.07 -8.59 15.67
N LEU A 245 -7.43 -7.31 15.53
CA LEU A 245 -6.69 -6.20 16.15
C LEU A 245 -6.83 -6.23 17.68
N ASP A 246 -7.99 -6.60 18.20
CA ASP A 246 -8.22 -6.77 19.63
C ASP A 246 -7.39 -7.92 20.22
N GLN A 247 -7.29 -9.04 19.51
CA GLN A 247 -6.41 -10.13 19.90
C GLN A 247 -4.94 -9.71 19.90
N ALA A 248 -4.48 -9.00 18.87
CA ALA A 248 -3.10 -8.52 18.79
C ALA A 248 -2.77 -7.51 19.92
N ILE A 249 -3.70 -6.62 20.27
CA ILE A 249 -3.56 -5.69 21.42
C ILE A 249 -3.43 -6.48 22.72
N LEU A 250 -4.30 -7.48 22.93
CA LEU A 250 -4.29 -8.30 24.14
C LEU A 250 -2.98 -9.08 24.30
N GLU A 251 -2.54 -9.74 23.23
CA GLU A 251 -1.29 -10.52 23.20
C GLU A 251 -0.08 -9.64 23.49
N THR A 252 0.03 -8.50 22.78
CA THR A 252 1.14 -7.54 22.97
C THR A 252 1.12 -6.94 24.37
N THR A 253 -0.04 -6.57 24.89
CA THR A 253 -0.20 -6.04 26.26
C THR A 253 0.23 -7.07 27.30
N THR A 254 -0.08 -8.34 27.08
CA THR A 254 0.29 -9.44 28.00
C THR A 254 1.79 -9.72 27.96
N ALA A 255 2.41 -9.66 26.77
CA ALA A 255 3.82 -9.97 26.58
C ALA A 255 4.74 -8.82 27.01
N GLU A 256 4.36 -7.57 26.75
CA GLU A 256 5.25 -6.41 26.84
C GLU A 256 4.73 -5.30 27.77
N GLY A 257 3.49 -5.42 28.25
CA GLY A 257 2.85 -4.46 29.13
C GLY A 257 1.95 -3.44 28.39
N PRO A 258 1.10 -2.71 29.14
CA PRO A 258 0.06 -1.84 28.58
C PRO A 258 0.56 -0.55 27.94
N TYR A 259 1.85 -0.24 28.07
CA TYR A 259 2.49 0.97 27.51
C TYR A 259 3.59 0.63 26.52
N SER A 260 3.61 -0.60 25.98
CA SER A 260 4.57 -0.96 24.94
C SER A 260 4.37 -0.10 23.69
N GLY A 261 5.47 0.41 23.13
CA GLY A 261 5.44 1.11 21.83
C GLY A 261 4.95 0.24 20.68
N ASN A 262 5.04 -1.09 20.80
CA ASN A 262 4.52 -2.03 19.80
C ASN A 262 2.99 -2.03 19.72
N LEU A 263 2.29 -1.43 20.69
CA LEU A 263 0.85 -1.23 20.65
C LEU A 263 0.42 -0.10 19.69
N ILE A 264 1.33 0.80 19.32
CA ILE A 264 0.97 2.00 18.55
C ILE A 264 0.42 1.63 17.17
N ASP A 265 1.11 0.79 16.41
CA ASP A 265 0.71 0.41 15.04
C ASP A 265 -0.65 -0.30 14.99
N VAL A 266 -0.90 -1.23 15.92
CA VAL A 266 -2.18 -1.94 16.01
C VAL A 266 -3.33 -1.00 16.38
N LEU A 267 -3.10 -0.05 17.30
CA LEU A 267 -4.10 0.93 17.70
C LEU A 267 -4.38 1.94 16.57
N GLU A 268 -3.37 2.36 15.81
CA GLU A 268 -3.53 3.23 14.65
C GLU A 268 -4.35 2.55 13.57
N THR A 269 -4.05 1.28 13.30
CA THR A 269 -4.80 0.44 12.37
C THR A 269 -6.26 0.33 12.84
N LYS A 270 -6.49 0.07 14.12
CA LYS A 270 -7.83 -0.03 14.71
C LYS A 270 -8.62 1.28 14.60
N ALA A 271 -8.00 2.42 14.92
CA ALA A 271 -8.61 3.74 14.77
C ALA A 271 -9.04 4.01 13.31
N ARG A 272 -8.19 3.62 12.36
CA ARG A 272 -8.47 3.75 10.92
C ARG A 272 -9.65 2.89 10.48
N VAL A 273 -9.72 1.64 10.93
CA VAL A 273 -10.83 0.73 10.63
C VAL A 273 -12.16 1.29 11.18
N TYR A 274 -12.18 1.84 12.39
CA TYR A 274 -13.37 2.51 12.93
C TYR A 274 -13.79 3.74 12.15
N SER A 275 -12.83 4.53 11.66
CA SER A 275 -13.08 5.67 10.77
C SER A 275 -13.81 5.22 9.50
N TRP A 276 -13.32 4.18 8.81
CA TRP A 276 -13.93 3.65 7.59
C TRP A 276 -15.31 3.04 7.80
N ARG A 277 -15.57 2.46 8.98
CA ARG A 277 -16.90 1.95 9.32
C ARG A 277 -17.94 3.06 9.41
N GLY A 278 -17.54 4.27 9.79
CA GLY A 278 -18.35 5.50 9.80
C GLY A 278 -19.31 5.66 10.99
N SER A 279 -19.74 4.57 11.63
CA SER A 279 -20.63 4.56 12.80
C SER A 279 -19.91 4.50 14.15
N SER A 280 -18.58 4.35 14.16
CA SER A 280 -17.78 4.01 15.36
C SER A 280 -16.92 5.17 15.88
N ARG A 281 -17.46 6.39 15.89
CA ARG A 281 -16.71 7.62 16.22
C ARG A 281 -16.06 7.57 17.61
N GLN A 282 -16.80 7.15 18.63
CA GLN A 282 -16.26 7.07 20.00
C GLN A 282 -15.14 6.02 20.10
N LEU A 283 -15.27 4.90 19.39
CA LEU A 283 -14.25 3.84 19.40
C LEU A 283 -12.98 4.26 18.65
N GLN A 284 -13.12 5.04 17.57
CA GLN A 284 -11.99 5.69 16.90
C GLN A 284 -11.26 6.64 17.86
N GLU A 285 -11.99 7.51 18.57
CA GLU A 285 -11.40 8.43 19.54
C GLU A 285 -10.69 7.67 20.67
N GLN A 286 -11.30 6.62 21.20
CA GLN A 286 -10.71 5.79 22.26
C GLN A 286 -9.38 5.14 21.83
N ALA A 287 -9.30 4.62 20.60
CA ALA A 287 -8.06 4.05 20.08
C ALA A 287 -6.94 5.12 19.98
N LEU A 288 -7.27 6.34 19.54
CA LEU A 288 -6.32 7.46 19.48
C LEU A 288 -5.91 7.96 20.87
N GLU A 289 -6.84 8.00 21.83
CA GLU A 289 -6.54 8.32 23.24
C GLU A 289 -5.64 7.25 23.89
N GLN A 290 -5.81 5.98 23.53
CA GLN A 290 -4.92 4.89 23.96
C GLN A 290 -3.51 5.05 23.40
N ILE A 291 -3.34 5.43 22.12
CA ILE A 291 -2.02 5.73 21.54
C ILE A 291 -1.32 6.84 22.33
N LEU A 292 -2.04 7.93 22.60
CA LEU A 292 -1.49 9.04 23.39
C LEU A 292 -1.07 8.57 24.80
N THR A 293 -1.90 7.75 25.44
CA THR A 293 -1.60 7.18 26.76
C THR A 293 -0.34 6.30 26.72
N VAL A 294 -0.19 5.45 25.70
CA VAL A 294 1.02 4.63 25.50
C VAL A 294 2.24 5.54 25.40
N VAL A 295 2.22 6.53 24.50
CA VAL A 295 3.37 7.44 24.25
C VAL A 295 3.75 8.25 25.50
N GLN A 296 2.78 8.76 26.25
CA GLN A 296 3.03 9.54 27.47
C GLN A 296 3.65 8.74 28.61
N ASN A 297 3.44 7.42 28.64
CA ASN A 297 3.92 6.54 29.70
C ASN A 297 5.17 5.73 29.29
N GLN A 298 5.78 6.06 28.15
CA GLN A 298 7.08 5.48 27.77
C GLN A 298 8.19 5.95 28.70
N THR A 299 9.21 5.11 28.91
CA THR A 299 10.37 5.42 29.77
C THR A 299 11.14 6.64 29.28
N VAL A 300 11.16 6.85 27.96
CA VAL A 300 11.70 8.04 27.31
C VAL A 300 10.63 8.58 26.37
N VAL A 301 10.02 9.70 26.75
CA VAL A 301 9.00 10.35 25.93
C VAL A 301 9.69 11.16 24.84
N ASN A 302 9.61 10.68 23.60
CA ASN A 302 10.06 11.45 22.44
C ASN A 302 9.06 12.57 22.14
N ALA A 303 9.53 13.82 22.18
CA ALA A 303 8.71 15.01 21.91
C ALA A 303 8.08 14.98 20.51
N GLU A 304 8.75 14.42 19.51
CA GLU A 304 8.22 14.28 18.16
C GLU A 304 7.05 13.28 18.14
N THR A 305 7.24 12.09 18.69
CA THR A 305 6.20 11.05 18.78
C THR A 305 4.99 11.54 19.60
N LEU A 306 5.23 12.26 20.70
CA LEU A 306 4.17 12.86 21.51
C LEU A 306 3.39 13.93 20.72
N THR A 307 4.09 14.77 19.96
CA THR A 307 3.47 15.76 19.07
C THR A 307 2.61 15.08 18.02
N GLN A 308 3.13 14.04 17.35
CA GLN A 308 2.41 13.27 16.34
C GLN A 308 1.15 12.60 16.93
N ALA A 309 1.24 11.99 18.11
CA ALA A 309 0.09 11.39 18.79
C ALA A 309 -1.00 12.42 19.11
N TRP A 310 -0.64 13.60 19.61
CA TRP A 310 -1.59 14.69 19.82
C TRP A 310 -2.22 15.20 18.53
N MET A 311 -1.43 15.32 17.44
CA MET A 311 -1.93 15.72 16.12
C MET A 311 -2.93 14.70 15.58
N ALA A 312 -2.62 13.41 15.66
CA ALA A 312 -3.50 12.34 15.21
C ALA A 312 -4.83 12.32 16.00
N LEU A 313 -4.77 12.52 17.32
CA LEU A 313 -5.96 12.65 18.15
C LEU A 313 -6.79 13.89 17.78
N ALA A 314 -6.14 15.03 17.52
CA ALA A 314 -6.81 16.26 17.10
C ALA A 314 -7.51 16.10 15.74
N ASP A 315 -6.85 15.48 14.77
CA ASP A 315 -7.43 15.16 13.46
C ASP A 315 -8.62 14.19 13.61
N GLY A 316 -8.48 13.17 14.46
CA GLY A 316 -9.55 12.25 14.81
C GLY A 316 -10.78 12.98 15.36
N TYR A 317 -10.58 13.91 16.29
CA TYR A 317 -11.65 14.76 16.82
C TYR A 317 -12.27 15.66 15.74
N ILE A 318 -11.51 16.19 14.78
CA ILE A 318 -12.09 16.93 13.64
C ILE A 318 -13.00 16.01 12.80
N LEU A 319 -12.56 14.79 12.49
CA LEU A 319 -13.32 13.83 11.70
C LEU A 319 -14.63 13.44 12.37
N THR A 320 -14.64 13.27 13.69
CA THR A 320 -15.84 12.92 14.46
C THR A 320 -16.73 14.11 14.81
N GLY A 321 -16.20 15.34 14.70
CA GLY A 321 -16.86 16.59 15.06
C GLY A 321 -16.75 16.94 16.55
N ASN A 322 -15.76 16.38 17.25
CA ASN A 322 -15.50 16.62 18.66
C ASN A 322 -14.72 17.94 18.88
N ARG A 323 -15.25 18.81 19.74
CA ARG A 323 -14.66 20.13 20.02
C ARG A 323 -13.33 20.07 20.75
N LYS A 324 -12.97 18.92 21.34
CA LYS A 324 -11.66 18.70 21.97
C LYS A 324 -10.49 18.83 20.98
N ALA A 325 -10.75 18.82 19.68
CA ALA A 325 -9.73 19.03 18.64
C ALA A 325 -8.87 20.28 18.88
N LEU A 326 -9.47 21.40 19.28
CA LEU A 326 -8.75 22.66 19.50
C LEU A 326 -7.71 22.52 20.62
N THR A 327 -8.10 21.89 21.73
CA THR A 327 -7.21 21.63 22.87
C THR A 327 -6.11 20.64 22.51
N ALA A 328 -6.43 19.63 21.69
CA ALA A 328 -5.45 18.64 21.24
C ALA A 328 -4.39 19.26 20.32
N TYR A 329 -4.76 20.13 19.35
CA TYR A 329 -3.78 20.86 18.54
C TYR A 329 -2.88 21.78 19.39
N ARG A 330 -3.45 22.43 20.41
CA ARG A 330 -2.65 23.24 21.33
C ARG A 330 -1.67 22.38 22.11
N SER A 331 -2.09 21.18 22.53
CA SER A 331 -1.23 20.23 23.26
C SER A 331 -0.11 19.68 22.37
N ALA A 332 -0.38 19.43 21.08
CA ALA A 332 0.65 19.07 20.11
C ALA A 332 1.73 20.16 19.99
N TRP A 333 1.32 21.43 19.90
CA TRP A 333 2.28 22.53 19.82
C TRP A 333 3.13 22.70 21.09
N LEU A 334 2.52 22.53 22.27
CA LEU A 334 3.24 22.57 23.54
C LEU A 334 4.24 21.41 23.67
N ALA A 335 3.90 20.22 23.15
CA ALA A 335 4.80 19.08 23.13
C ALA A 335 6.04 19.34 22.23
N ALA A 336 5.85 20.02 21.11
CA ALA A 336 6.94 20.41 20.21
C ALA A 336 7.77 21.60 20.71
N ASN A 337 7.20 22.43 21.58
CA ASN A 337 7.81 23.67 22.10
C ASN A 337 7.70 23.71 23.63
N PRO A 338 8.40 22.81 24.35
CA PRO A 338 8.41 22.87 25.81
C PRO A 338 8.99 24.21 26.25
N ALA A 339 8.30 24.90 27.17
CA ALA A 339 8.81 26.14 27.72
C ALA A 339 10.19 25.89 28.34
N SER A 340 11.19 26.72 28.03
CA SER A 340 12.45 26.70 28.77
C SER A 340 12.15 26.93 30.26
N PRO A 341 12.83 26.22 31.18
CA PRO A 341 12.62 26.44 32.60
C PRO A 341 12.85 27.92 32.93
N PRO A 342 12.12 28.49 33.91
CA PRO A 342 12.41 29.83 34.39
C PRO A 342 13.86 29.85 34.85
N ILE A 343 14.65 30.79 34.33
CA ILE A 343 15.93 31.13 34.97
C ILE A 343 15.52 31.66 36.35
N GLU A 344 15.86 30.92 37.41
CA GLU A 344 15.64 31.37 38.77
C GLU A 344 16.42 32.68 38.96
N ASP A 345 15.68 33.78 39.17
CA ASP A 345 16.23 35.06 39.59
C ASP A 345 16.89 34.89 40.96
N GLY A 346 18.22 34.95 41.00
CA GLY A 346 18.96 35.33 42.20
C GLY A 346 20.25 34.56 42.49
N ALA A 347 21.37 34.97 41.88
CA ALA A 347 22.68 34.99 42.54
C ALA A 347 23.71 35.88 41.81
N LEU A 348 23.75 37.14 42.26
CA LEU A 348 24.93 38.01 42.44
C LEU A 348 25.78 38.50 41.25
N VAL A 349 25.98 39.81 41.29
CA VAL A 349 26.85 40.68 40.50
C VAL A 349 28.31 40.57 40.96
N ALA A 350 29.23 40.86 40.03
CA ALA A 350 30.70 41.08 40.11
C ALA A 350 31.52 39.82 39.74
N GLU A 351 32.42 39.82 38.75
CA GLU A 351 33.45 40.81 38.40
C GLU A 351 33.98 40.62 36.95
N ALA A 352 34.28 41.76 36.31
CA ALA A 352 35.38 42.05 35.37
C ALA A 352 35.65 41.20 34.09
N GLU A 353 35.36 41.87 32.97
CA GLU A 353 36.23 42.13 31.78
C GLU A 353 36.94 41.00 30.99
N ALA A 354 36.66 41.07 29.68
CA ALA A 354 37.51 40.74 28.52
C ALA A 354 37.76 39.26 28.17
N LEU A 355 37.15 38.79 27.06
CA LEU A 355 37.82 38.61 25.76
C LEU A 355 36.84 38.04 24.70
N ASP A 356 37.14 38.37 23.44
CA ASP A 356 36.50 38.01 22.17
C ASP A 356 35.92 36.58 22.05
N ASP A 357 34.67 36.50 21.56
CA ASP A 357 34.31 35.83 20.29
C ASP A 357 32.78 35.91 20.04
N PRO A 358 32.29 36.50 18.92
CA PRO A 358 30.88 36.41 18.57
C PRO A 358 30.60 35.13 17.79
N GLN A 359 30.42 34.00 18.49
CA GLN A 359 29.68 32.87 17.91
C GLN A 359 28.17 33.11 18.14
N PRO A 360 27.36 33.29 17.08
CA PRO A 360 25.92 33.22 17.25
C PRO A 360 25.56 31.75 17.48
N LYS A 361 25.37 31.36 18.75
CA LYS A 361 24.52 30.21 19.06
C LYS A 361 23.15 30.53 18.48
N SER A 362 22.78 29.84 17.41
CA SER A 362 21.46 29.96 16.81
C SER A 362 20.42 29.37 17.77
N SER A 363 20.01 30.16 18.76
CA SER A 363 18.69 30.03 19.35
C SER A 363 17.69 30.35 18.23
N SER A 364 17.23 29.32 17.53
CA SER A 364 16.16 29.43 16.55
C SER A 364 14.90 29.88 17.28
N VAL A 365 14.62 31.18 17.22
CA VAL A 365 13.30 31.72 17.54
C VAL A 365 12.30 30.96 16.66
N PRO A 366 11.26 30.30 17.21
CA PRO A 366 10.28 29.62 16.39
C PRO A 366 9.60 30.67 15.52
N THR A 367 9.83 30.61 14.22
CA THR A 367 9.12 31.43 13.25
C THR A 367 7.63 31.11 13.38
N THR A 368 6.85 32.12 13.76
CA THR A 368 5.39 32.10 13.92
C THR A 368 4.68 31.98 12.57
N ASN A 369 5.03 30.98 11.79
CA ASN A 369 4.48 30.74 10.47
C ASN A 369 3.15 29.98 10.63
N LEU A 370 2.11 30.51 10.00
CA LEU A 370 0.82 29.86 9.90
C LEU A 370 0.98 28.61 9.03
N THR A 371 0.56 27.45 9.53
CA THR A 371 0.61 26.21 8.73
C THR A 371 -0.49 26.22 7.67
N ASP A 372 -0.25 25.56 6.55
CA ASP A 372 -1.29 25.31 5.56
C ASP A 372 -2.34 24.33 6.11
N PRO A 373 -3.62 24.50 5.75
CA PRO A 373 -4.65 23.54 6.10
C PRO A 373 -4.45 22.24 5.31
N VAL A 374 -4.78 21.10 5.94
CA VAL A 374 -4.61 19.76 5.34
C VAL A 374 -5.97 19.10 5.17
N LEU A 375 -6.27 18.55 4.00
CA LEU A 375 -7.50 17.77 3.79
C LEU A 375 -7.42 16.45 4.56
N LEU A 376 -8.37 16.21 5.45
CA LEU A 376 -8.48 14.96 6.24
C LEU A 376 -9.54 14.01 5.68
N TRP A 377 -10.59 14.55 5.07
CA TRP A 377 -11.62 13.77 4.40
C TRP A 377 -12.25 14.56 3.24
N PRO A 378 -12.39 13.98 2.04
CA PRO A 378 -11.89 12.66 1.62
C PRO A 378 -10.35 12.58 1.62
N ASP A 379 -9.79 11.39 1.45
CA ASP A 379 -8.32 11.18 1.41
C ASP A 379 -7.64 12.05 0.31
N ALA A 380 -8.35 12.26 -0.82
CA ALA A 380 -8.00 13.24 -1.86
C ALA A 380 -9.24 13.55 -2.70
N TYR A 381 -9.21 14.68 -3.42
CA TYR A 381 -10.18 14.99 -4.45
C TYR A 381 -9.78 14.32 -5.77
N GLN A 382 -10.43 13.20 -6.08
CA GLN A 382 -10.16 12.45 -7.31
C GLN A 382 -10.82 13.12 -8.52
N PRO A 383 -10.25 12.99 -9.74
CA PRO A 383 -10.94 13.37 -10.97
C PRO A 383 -12.28 12.64 -11.12
N ILE A 384 -13.30 13.33 -11.63
CA ILE A 384 -14.66 12.80 -11.70
C ILE A 384 -15.09 12.60 -13.14
N TYR A 385 -15.56 11.40 -13.46
CA TYR A 385 -16.12 11.11 -14.78
C TYR A 385 -17.54 11.66 -14.92
N PHE A 386 -17.78 12.49 -15.95
CA PHE A 386 -19.08 13.08 -16.23
C PHE A 386 -19.49 12.90 -17.70
N SER A 387 -20.77 13.10 -17.99
CA SER A 387 -21.27 13.12 -19.36
C SER A 387 -21.16 14.54 -19.90
N ALA A 388 -20.27 14.76 -20.87
CA ALA A 388 -20.20 16.04 -21.57
C ALA A 388 -21.52 16.27 -22.32
N VAL A 389 -21.98 17.52 -22.33
CA VAL A 389 -23.11 17.94 -23.16
C VAL A 389 -22.49 18.53 -24.41
N ASP A 390 -22.10 17.69 -25.36
CA ASP A 390 -21.54 18.17 -26.61
C ASP A 390 -22.68 18.67 -27.52
N GLY A 391 -22.59 19.93 -27.94
CA GLY A 391 -23.26 20.40 -29.15
C GLY A 391 -22.53 19.86 -30.38
N PRO A 392 -23.20 19.74 -31.54
CA PRO A 392 -22.71 18.99 -32.71
C PRO A 392 -21.43 19.52 -33.40
N ASP A 393 -20.76 20.55 -32.86
CA ASP A 393 -19.57 21.20 -33.46
C ASP A 393 -18.33 21.24 -32.54
N SER A 394 -18.24 20.38 -31.52
CA SER A 394 -17.05 20.30 -30.66
C SER A 394 -15.91 19.51 -31.34
N THR A 395 -15.22 20.16 -32.28
CA THR A 395 -13.95 19.67 -32.86
C THR A 395 -12.77 20.47 -32.30
N ALA A 396 -12.44 20.26 -31.02
CA ALA A 396 -11.16 20.65 -30.38
C ALA A 396 -11.01 19.86 -29.07
N SER A 397 -10.19 18.81 -29.00
CA SER A 397 -8.79 18.82 -28.51
C SER A 397 -8.58 19.55 -27.15
N ASP A 398 -8.11 18.80 -26.16
CA ASP A 398 -7.35 19.27 -24.97
C ASP A 398 -8.03 20.22 -23.97
N THR A 399 -9.36 20.36 -24.00
CA THR A 399 -10.07 21.20 -23.02
C THR A 399 -10.19 20.47 -21.68
N GLU A 400 -9.43 20.89 -20.66
CA GLU A 400 -9.56 20.40 -19.28
C GLU A 400 -10.88 20.89 -18.67
N TYR A 401 -11.75 19.97 -18.25
CA TYR A 401 -12.97 20.29 -17.54
C TYR A 401 -12.70 20.46 -16.05
N ALA A 402 -13.05 21.60 -15.48
CA ALA A 402 -12.80 21.92 -14.09
C ALA A 402 -13.85 22.86 -13.45
N VAL A 403 -13.91 22.80 -12.12
CA VAL A 403 -14.60 23.79 -11.28
C VAL A 403 -13.59 24.38 -10.31
N ASP A 404 -13.39 25.69 -10.37
CA ASP A 404 -12.56 26.45 -9.44
C ASP A 404 -13.43 27.03 -8.32
N LEU A 405 -13.15 26.63 -7.07
CA LEU A 405 -13.85 27.09 -5.88
C LEU A 405 -12.93 27.89 -4.97
N ARG A 406 -13.50 28.88 -4.28
CA ARG A 406 -12.89 29.54 -3.12
C ARG A 406 -13.79 29.38 -1.91
N PHE A 407 -13.23 28.99 -0.78
CA PHE A 407 -13.96 28.84 0.48
C PHE A 407 -13.07 29.14 1.67
N ARG A 408 -13.69 29.34 2.83
CA ARG A 408 -12.98 29.55 4.09
C ARG A 408 -12.98 28.28 4.92
N ILE A 409 -11.82 27.84 5.39
CA ILE A 409 -11.70 26.73 6.32
C ILE A 409 -11.83 27.31 7.74
N SER A 410 -12.81 26.84 8.49
CA SER A 410 -13.04 27.27 9.87
C SER A 410 -12.05 26.62 10.85
N THR A 411 -11.98 27.15 12.07
CA THR A 411 -11.17 26.58 13.16
C THR A 411 -11.58 25.16 13.55
N GLU A 412 -12.83 24.77 13.24
CA GLU A 412 -13.37 23.41 13.42
C GLU A 412 -13.13 22.52 12.19
N GLY A 413 -12.30 22.95 11.23
CA GLY A 413 -11.94 22.13 10.07
C GLY A 413 -13.05 21.97 9.03
N ARG A 414 -14.07 22.84 9.04
CA ARG A 414 -15.17 22.81 8.06
C ARG A 414 -15.06 23.92 7.02
N ALA A 415 -15.39 23.60 5.77
CA ALA A 415 -15.53 24.60 4.71
C ALA A 415 -16.78 25.45 4.92
N ARG A 416 -16.64 26.77 4.75
CA ARG A 416 -17.71 27.78 4.83
C ARG A 416 -17.57 28.76 3.66
N ARG A 417 -18.66 29.49 3.35
CA ARG A 417 -18.67 30.57 2.34
C ARG A 417 -18.11 30.14 0.98
N ILE A 418 -18.53 28.97 0.49
CA ILE A 418 -18.08 28.40 -0.79
C ILE A 418 -18.60 29.27 -1.94
N LYS A 419 -17.67 29.81 -2.75
CA LYS A 419 -17.91 30.58 -3.96
C LYS A 419 -17.32 29.85 -5.15
N VAL A 420 -18.04 29.84 -6.27
CA VAL A 420 -17.51 29.38 -7.55
C VAL A 420 -16.81 30.56 -8.22
N LEU A 421 -15.58 30.35 -8.67
CA LEU A 421 -14.77 31.35 -9.37
C LEU A 421 -14.88 31.18 -10.88
N ASN A 422 -14.74 29.94 -11.35
CA ASN A 422 -14.78 29.56 -12.76
C ASN A 422 -15.32 28.13 -12.90
N GLU A 423 -16.01 27.85 -14.00
CA GLU A 423 -16.59 26.53 -14.31
C GLU A 423 -16.74 26.36 -15.83
N ASN A 424 -16.48 25.16 -16.32
CA ASN A 424 -16.76 24.77 -17.71
C ASN A 424 -17.47 23.40 -17.79
N VAL A 425 -18.15 23.00 -16.72
CA VAL A 425 -18.96 21.77 -16.61
C VAL A 425 -20.42 22.12 -16.32
N PRO A 426 -21.38 21.20 -16.53
CA PRO A 426 -22.78 21.50 -16.27
C PRO A 426 -23.06 21.80 -14.78
N ASN A 427 -24.16 22.51 -14.52
CA ASN A 427 -24.56 22.96 -13.18
C ASN A 427 -24.69 21.81 -12.15
N ARG A 428 -24.95 20.59 -12.60
CA ARG A 428 -25.06 19.42 -11.73
C ARG A 428 -23.72 19.09 -11.08
N GLU A 429 -22.65 19.10 -11.87
CA GLU A 429 -21.28 18.84 -11.48
C GLU A 429 -20.79 19.93 -10.53
N VAL A 430 -21.12 21.20 -10.80
CA VAL A 430 -20.83 22.34 -9.90
C VAL A 430 -21.50 22.15 -8.53
N ARG A 431 -22.79 21.81 -8.50
CA ARG A 431 -23.53 21.55 -7.25
C ARG A 431 -22.95 20.38 -6.49
N TRP A 432 -22.52 19.34 -7.20
CA TRP A 432 -21.87 18.18 -6.61
C TRP A 432 -20.53 18.58 -5.97
N THR A 433 -19.67 19.32 -6.67
CA THR A 433 -18.38 19.81 -6.12
C THR A 433 -18.57 20.66 -4.88
N ARG A 434 -19.57 21.56 -4.88
CA ARG A 434 -19.92 22.36 -3.70
C ARG A 434 -20.33 21.49 -2.51
N THR A 435 -21.12 20.45 -2.77
CA THR A 435 -21.57 19.51 -1.74
C THR A 435 -20.41 18.68 -1.20
N MET A 436 -19.51 18.25 -2.07
CA MET A 436 -18.28 17.54 -1.70
C MET A 436 -17.41 18.39 -0.78
N VAL A 437 -17.11 19.64 -1.15
CA VAL A 437 -16.33 20.57 -0.32
C VAL A 437 -17.03 20.84 1.03
N LEU A 438 -18.35 21.04 1.03
CA LEU A 438 -19.13 21.25 2.25
C LEU A 438 -19.02 20.06 3.23
N ASN A 439 -18.99 18.84 2.70
CA ASN A 439 -18.89 17.61 3.48
C ASN A 439 -17.46 17.24 3.86
N SER A 440 -16.46 17.93 3.30
CA SER A 440 -15.06 17.67 3.57
C SER A 440 -14.64 18.11 4.97
N ARG A 441 -13.55 17.51 5.48
CA ARG A 441 -12.94 17.83 6.77
C ARG A 441 -11.49 18.19 6.55
N PHE A 442 -11.03 19.22 7.25
CA PHE A 442 -9.69 19.75 7.14
C PHE A 442 -9.06 19.86 8.52
N ARG A 443 -7.77 19.55 8.63
CA ARG A 443 -6.94 20.11 9.67
C ARG A 443 -6.89 21.62 9.42
N PRO A 444 -7.33 22.45 10.39
CA PRO A 444 -7.29 23.90 10.21
C PRO A 444 -5.84 24.38 10.11
N ALA A 445 -5.66 25.57 9.54
CA ALA A 445 -4.37 26.26 9.61
C ALA A 445 -4.06 26.59 11.08
N LEU A 446 -2.83 26.37 11.52
CA LEU A 446 -2.41 26.51 12.91
C LEU A 446 -1.36 27.61 13.02
N ARG A 447 -1.57 28.56 13.93
CA ARG A 447 -0.52 29.47 14.39
C ARG A 447 -0.21 29.15 15.84
N ASN A 448 1.00 28.68 16.11
CA ASN A 448 1.41 28.27 17.46
C ASN A 448 0.44 27.25 18.10
N GLY A 449 -0.08 26.30 17.32
CA GLY A 449 -1.06 25.31 17.78
C GLY A 449 -2.48 25.86 18.01
N ILE A 450 -2.73 27.12 17.67
CA ILE A 450 -4.06 27.74 17.72
C ILE A 450 -4.65 27.73 16.31
N PRO A 451 -5.80 27.09 16.09
CA PRO A 451 -6.48 27.11 14.80
C PRO A 451 -6.92 28.51 14.37
N GLU A 452 -6.62 28.87 13.13
CA GLU A 452 -7.03 30.12 12.48
C GLU A 452 -7.87 29.83 11.23
N GLU A 453 -8.84 30.71 10.95
CA GLU A 453 -9.63 30.57 9.73
C GLU A 453 -8.89 31.16 8.53
N VAL A 454 -8.73 30.36 7.47
CA VAL A 454 -8.00 30.75 6.26
C VAL A 454 -8.85 30.57 5.00
N ASP A 455 -8.59 31.42 4.00
CA ASP A 455 -9.14 31.22 2.67
C ASP A 455 -8.36 30.13 1.94
N PHE A 456 -9.08 29.28 1.21
CA PHE A 456 -8.55 28.15 0.46
C PHE A 456 -9.17 28.13 -0.93
N SER A 457 -8.40 27.68 -1.92
CA SER A 457 -8.87 27.52 -3.29
C SER A 457 -8.68 26.07 -3.74
N LEU A 458 -9.67 25.55 -4.46
CA LEU A 458 -9.68 24.18 -4.98
C LEU A 458 -10.02 24.21 -6.46
N ARG A 459 -9.22 23.53 -7.27
CA ARG A 459 -9.56 23.17 -8.65
C ARG A 459 -9.96 21.70 -8.69
N GLN A 460 -11.23 21.42 -8.94
CA GLN A 460 -11.73 20.05 -9.12
C GLN A 460 -11.74 19.71 -10.61
N VAL A 461 -11.02 18.65 -11.00
CA VAL A 461 -10.93 18.19 -12.39
C VAL A 461 -12.03 17.17 -12.72
N PHE A 462 -12.52 17.22 -13.96
CA PHE A 462 -13.53 16.34 -14.52
C PHE A 462 -13.02 15.71 -15.81
N ILE A 463 -13.41 14.46 -16.05
CA ILE A 463 -13.02 13.68 -17.23
C ILE A 463 -14.31 13.32 -17.99
N PRO A 464 -14.45 13.65 -19.28
CA PRO A 464 -15.61 13.26 -20.05
C PRO A 464 -15.64 11.74 -20.22
N ARG A 465 -16.82 11.13 -20.07
CA ARG A 465 -17.01 9.71 -20.36
C ARG A 465 -16.96 9.51 -21.88
N PRO A 466 -16.30 8.44 -22.36
CA PRO A 466 -16.34 8.11 -23.78
C PRO A 466 -17.79 7.84 -24.21
N ASP A 467 -18.14 8.33 -25.40
CA ASP A 467 -19.47 8.12 -25.97
C ASP A 467 -19.75 6.62 -26.15
N LYS A 468 -20.90 6.18 -25.63
CA LYS A 468 -21.34 4.77 -25.75
C LYS A 468 -21.45 4.32 -27.22
N ALA A 469 -21.67 5.23 -28.16
CA ALA A 469 -21.74 4.94 -29.59
C ALA A 469 -20.34 4.65 -30.19
N ALA A 470 -19.31 5.42 -29.81
CA ALA A 470 -17.95 5.22 -30.30
C ALA A 470 -17.32 3.90 -29.81
N ALA A 471 -17.70 3.45 -28.60
CA ALA A 471 -17.25 2.16 -28.06
C ALA A 471 -17.87 0.94 -28.80
N ILE A 472 -19.06 1.08 -29.40
CA ILE A 472 -19.71 0.02 -30.18
C ILE A 472 -19.09 -0.06 -31.58
N ASP A 473 -18.73 1.07 -32.19
CA ASP A 473 -18.07 1.10 -33.51
C ASP A 473 -16.61 0.59 -33.47
N ALA A 474 -15.89 0.81 -32.37
CA ALA A 474 -14.54 0.25 -32.16
C ALA A 474 -14.56 -1.30 -32.04
N ASN A 475 -15.61 -1.87 -31.44
CA ASN A 475 -15.81 -3.32 -31.38
C ASN A 475 -16.32 -3.90 -32.71
N ARG A 476 -17.04 -3.12 -33.55
CA ARG A 476 -17.40 -3.57 -34.91
C ARG A 476 -16.21 -3.58 -35.86
N SER A 477 -15.34 -2.57 -35.81
CA SER A 477 -14.15 -2.50 -36.67
C SER A 477 -13.13 -3.62 -36.41
N THR A 478 -13.10 -4.18 -35.19
CA THR A 478 -12.23 -5.33 -34.87
C THR A 478 -12.85 -6.68 -35.27
N THR A 479 -14.17 -6.74 -35.45
CA THR A 479 -14.86 -7.98 -35.86
C THR A 479 -14.90 -8.12 -37.39
N ASP A 480 -15.05 -7.03 -38.15
CA ASP A 480 -15.13 -7.05 -39.63
C ASP A 480 -13.76 -7.25 -40.33
N ALA A 481 -12.63 -7.16 -39.61
CA ALA A 481 -11.31 -7.42 -40.17
C ALA A 481 -10.90 -8.91 -40.18
N SER A 482 -11.75 -9.80 -39.65
CA SER A 482 -11.46 -11.24 -39.52
C SER A 482 -12.25 -12.14 -40.48
N GLU A 483 -13.14 -11.58 -41.31
CA GLU A 483 -13.99 -12.34 -42.25
C GLU A 483 -13.79 -11.92 -43.72
N THR A 484 -12.55 -11.89 -44.21
CA THR A 484 -12.30 -11.95 -45.67
C THR A 484 -11.01 -12.71 -45.97
N ASP A 485 -10.96 -14.01 -45.70
CA ASP A 485 -10.20 -14.95 -46.54
C ASP A 485 -10.63 -16.40 -46.27
N LEU A 486 -11.72 -16.83 -46.90
CA LEU A 486 -11.97 -18.25 -47.12
C LEU A 486 -12.35 -18.42 -48.59
N GLY A 487 -11.42 -19.02 -49.35
CA GLY A 487 -11.56 -19.34 -50.76
C GLY A 487 -12.73 -20.30 -51.08
N PRO A 488 -12.98 -20.56 -52.38
CA PRO A 488 -14.23 -21.13 -52.85
C PRO A 488 -14.43 -22.56 -52.34
N THR A 489 -15.60 -22.77 -51.74
CA THR A 489 -16.13 -24.05 -51.24
C THR A 489 -16.33 -25.04 -52.41
N PRO A 490 -15.85 -26.30 -52.31
CA PRO A 490 -16.09 -27.30 -53.34
C PRO A 490 -17.53 -27.81 -53.33
N GLU A 491 -18.07 -27.97 -54.53
CA GLU A 491 -19.41 -28.47 -54.89
C GLU A 491 -19.67 -29.87 -54.33
N ALA A 492 -20.81 -30.07 -53.68
CA ALA A 492 -21.24 -31.36 -53.14
C ALA A 492 -21.82 -32.26 -54.26
N PRO A 493 -21.59 -33.60 -54.22
CA PRO A 493 -22.13 -34.52 -55.22
C PRO A 493 -23.64 -34.75 -55.03
N PRO A 494 -24.38 -35.10 -56.11
CA PRO A 494 -25.82 -35.26 -56.06
C PRO A 494 -26.23 -36.57 -55.38
N VAL A 495 -27.30 -36.49 -54.60
CA VAL A 495 -27.99 -37.65 -54.02
C VAL A 495 -28.89 -38.27 -55.10
N GLY A 496 -28.62 -39.52 -55.45
CA GLY A 496 -29.48 -40.36 -56.28
C GLY A 496 -29.62 -41.75 -55.63
N GLU A 497 -30.83 -42.30 -55.75
CA GLU A 497 -31.41 -43.52 -55.15
C GLU A 497 -30.52 -44.77 -55.05
#